data_AF-A0A849IHJ5-F1
#
_entry.id   AF-A0A849IHJ5-F1
#
_cell.length_a   1.000
_cell.length_b   1.000
_cell.length_c   1.000
_cell.angle_alpha   90.00
_cell.angle_beta   90.00
_cell.angle_gamma   90.00
#
_symmetry.space_group_name_H-M   'P 1'
#
loop_
_entity.id
_entity.type
_entity.pdbx_description
1 polymer ?
#
loop_
_entity_poly.entity_id
_entity_poly.type
_entity_poly.pdbx_seq_one_letter_code
_entity_poly.pdbx_strand_id
1 'polypeptide(L)' 'MQKKAQLAAAEIRKIVKAQLDDCHRAIKAGTRSIALYELEDASRKLKQIADILEK' A
#
# COMPACT_ATOMS: atom_id res chain seq x y z
N MET A 1 -18.82 7.80 11.35
CA MET A 1 -17.47 7.26 11.59
C MET A 1 -17.30 5.82 11.09
N GLN A 2 -18.21 4.88 11.40
CA GLN A 2 -18.09 3.46 11.03
C GLN A 2 -17.88 3.18 9.51
N LYS A 3 -18.61 3.90 8.64
CA LYS A 3 -18.49 3.75 7.18
C LYS A 3 -17.14 4.22 6.63
N LYS A 4 -16.57 5.31 7.18
CA LYS A 4 -15.23 5.80 6.81
C LYS A 4 -14.15 4.79 7.20
N ALA A 5 -14.24 4.20 8.39
CA ALA A 5 -13.32 3.18 8.86
C ALA A 5 -13.36 1.90 8.02
N GLN A 6 -14.55 1.45 7.60
CA GLN A 6 -14.69 0.30 6.70
C GLN A 6 -14.10 0.57 5.31
N LEU A 7 -14.32 1.77 4.75
CA LEU A 7 -13.72 2.16 3.47
C LEU A 7 -12.19 2.23 3.57
N ALA A 8 -11.65 2.83 4.64
CA ALA A 8 -10.21 2.86 4.88
C ALA A 8 -9.61 1.45 5.02
N ALA A 9 -10.28 0.55 5.76
CA ALA A 9 -9.83 -0.83 5.90
C ALA A 9 -9.82 -1.61 4.58
N ALA A 10 -10.79 -1.37 3.71
CA ALA A 10 -10.83 -1.96 2.37
C ALA A 10 -9.69 -1.41 1.48
N GLU A 11 -9.46 -0.09 1.52
CA GLU A 11 -8.42 0.55 0.73
C GLU A 11 -7.01 0.13 1.18
N ILE A 12 -6.75 0.03 2.49
CA ILE A 12 -5.50 -0.50 3.04
C ILE A 12 -5.21 -1.90 2.49
N ARG A 13 -6.21 -2.81 2.55
CA ARG A 13 -6.05 -4.18 2.05
C ARG A 13 -5.73 -4.20 0.56
N LYS A 14 -6.41 -3.38 -0.23
CA LYS A 14 -6.19 -3.28 -1.68
C LYS A 14 -4.77 -2.80 -2.00
N ILE A 15 -4.31 -1.73 -1.35
CA ILE A 15 -2.99 -1.13 -1.57
C ILE A 15 -1.88 -2.10 -1.20
N VAL A 16 -1.93 -2.64 0.03
CA VAL A 16 -0.92 -3.57 0.53
C VAL A 16 -0.85 -4.82 -0.34
N LYS A 17 -2.00 -5.40 -0.72
CA LYS A 17 -2.01 -6.57 -1.57
C LYS A 17 -1.36 -6.29 -2.94
N ALA A 18 -1.78 -5.24 -3.62
CA ALA A 18 -1.29 -4.92 -4.95
C ALA A 18 0.24 -4.70 -4.96
N GLN A 19 0.75 -3.89 -4.03
CA GLN A 19 2.18 -3.59 -3.98
C GLN A 19 3.03 -4.74 -3.49
N LEU A 20 2.53 -5.60 -2.61
CA LEU A 20 3.25 -6.83 -2.25
C LEU A 20 3.31 -7.80 -3.44
N ASP A 21 2.22 -7.94 -4.20
CA ASP A 21 2.19 -8.75 -5.41
C ASP A 21 3.18 -8.20 -6.46
N ASP A 22 3.26 -6.87 -6.63
CA ASP A 22 4.20 -6.19 -7.53
C ASP A 22 5.66 -6.30 -7.07
N CYS A 23 5.92 -6.08 -5.77
CA CYS A 23 7.24 -6.23 -5.17
C CYS A 23 7.76 -7.67 -5.33
N HIS A 24 6.90 -8.66 -5.10
CA HIS A 24 7.25 -10.08 -5.32
C HIS A 24 7.60 -10.38 -6.78
N ARG A 25 6.81 -9.83 -7.72
CA ARG A 25 7.10 -9.97 -9.16
C ARG A 25 8.43 -9.32 -9.53
N ALA A 26 8.70 -8.12 -9.02
CA ALA A 26 9.95 -7.40 -9.26
C ALA A 26 11.18 -8.14 -8.70
N ILE A 27 11.07 -8.68 -7.48
CA ILE A 27 12.13 -9.51 -6.87
C ILE A 27 12.43 -10.73 -7.74
N LYS A 28 11.39 -11.45 -8.19
CA LYS A 28 11.56 -12.61 -9.09
C LYS A 28 12.19 -12.24 -10.43
N ALA A 29 11.91 -11.05 -10.96
CA ALA A 29 12.49 -10.53 -12.19
C ALA A 29 13.91 -9.95 -12.00
N GLY A 30 14.45 -9.94 -10.78
CA GLY A 30 15.76 -9.36 -10.47
C GLY A 30 15.80 -7.83 -10.43
N THR A 31 14.65 -7.16 -10.50
CA THR A 31 14.53 -5.70 -10.56
C THR A 31 14.36 -5.08 -9.17
N ARG A 32 15.44 -5.09 -8.38
CA ARG A 32 15.45 -4.62 -6.98
C ARG A 32 14.99 -3.17 -6.79
N SER A 33 15.28 -2.29 -7.75
CA SER A 33 14.83 -0.88 -7.72
C SER A 33 13.31 -0.75 -7.83
N ILE A 34 12.66 -1.59 -8.64
CA ILE A 34 11.20 -1.63 -8.77
C ILE A 34 10.60 -2.14 -7.46
N ALA A 35 11.16 -3.22 -6.89
CA ALA A 35 10.72 -3.73 -5.60
C ALA A 35 10.80 -2.67 -4.48
N LEU A 36 11.89 -1.90 -4.44
CA LEU A 36 12.04 -0.79 -3.50
C LEU A 36 10.99 0.31 -3.74
N TYR A 37 10.80 0.71 -5.01
CA TYR A 37 9.82 1.72 -5.38
C TYR A 37 8.40 1.33 -4.94
N GLU A 38 7.98 0.07 -5.13
CA GLU A 38 6.66 -0.40 -4.71
C GLU A 38 6.47 -0.34 -3.20
N LEU A 39 7.52 -0.64 -2.42
CA LEU A 39 7.48 -0.55 -0.95
C LEU A 39 7.39 0.91 -0.47
N GLU A 40 8.14 1.82 -1.09
CA GLU A 40 8.10 3.24 -0.77
C GLU A 40 6.73 3.86 -1.12
N ASP A 41 6.17 3.47 -2.26
CA ASP A 41 4.83 3.87 -2.68
C ASP A 41 3.74 3.33 -1.72
N ALA A 42 3.91 2.11 -1.20
CA ALA A 42 3.04 1.55 -0.18
C ALA A 42 3.04 2.35 1.10
N SER A 43 4.24 2.65 1.59
CA SER A 43 4.42 3.46 2.79
C SER A 43 3.75 4.83 2.64
N ARG A 44 3.95 5.50 1.50
CA ARG A 44 3.37 6.82 1.22
C ARG A 44 1.84 6.79 1.23
N LYS A 45 1.23 5.82 0.56
CA LYS A 45 -0.23 5.65 0.49
C LYS A 45 -0.84 5.31 1.85
N LEU A 46 -0.20 4.43 2.62
CA LEU A 46 -0.66 4.08 3.96
C LEU A 46 -0.62 5.29 4.90
N LYS A 47 0.42 6.12 4.78
CA LYS A 47 0.51 7.37 5.54
C LYS A 47 -0.64 8.33 5.21
N GLN A 48 -0.99 8.48 3.94
CA GLN A 48 -2.15 9.29 3.53
C GLN A 48 -3.47 8.79 4.13
N ILE A 49 -3.66 7.47 4.21
CA ILE A 49 -4.86 6.90 4.84
C ILE A 49 -4.85 7.17 6.36
N ALA A 50 -3.70 7.05 7.01
CA ALA A 50 -3.57 7.38 8.44
C ALA A 50 -3.94 8.84 8.71
N ASP A 51 -3.43 9.79 7.92
CA ASP A 51 -3.73 11.22 8.05
C ASP A 51 -5.24 11.53 7.85
N ILE A 52 -5.95 10.72 7.06
CA ILE A 52 -7.41 10.83 6.86
C ILE A 52 -8.17 10.28 8.06
N LEU A 53 -7.64 9.25 8.73
CA LEU A 53 -8.26 8.63 9.91
C LEU A 53 -8.08 9.45 11.18
N GLU A 54 -7.03 10.26 11.28
CA GLU A 54 -6.80 11.19 12.40
C GLU A 54 -7.75 12.41 12.39
N LYS A 55 -8.51 12.63 11.31
CA LYS A 55 -9.42 13.78 11.11
C LYS A 55 -10.91 13.38 11.15
#